data_AF-A0A969NEM4-F1
#
_entry.id   AF-A0A969NEM4-F1
#
_cell.length_a   1.000
_cell.length_b   1.000
_cell.length_c   1.000
_cell.angle_alpha   90.00
_cell.angle_beta   90.00
_cell.angle_gamma   90.00
#
_symmetry.space_group_name_H-M   'P 1'
#
loop_
_entity.id
_entity.type
_entity.pdbx_description
1 polymer ?
#
loop_
_entity_poly.entity_id
_entity_poly.type
_entity_poly.pdbx_seq_one_letter_code
_entity_poly.pdbx_strand_id
1 'polypeptide(L)'
;MTIHTYFHDEPWDLVVRFKGYETIKTDLGKIRCMKFKPVVIEGTFESDDALDIWISADKNRIPVRIKMGLWVGSFKTDLTSFSGLTHPINFVFKN
;
A
#
# COMPACT_ATOMS: atom_id res chain seq x y z
N MET A 1 -8.52 4.85 9.86
CA MET A 1 -7.75 5.97 10.43
C MET A 1 -7.89 7.15 9.50
N THR A 2 -7.82 8.37 10.00
CA THR A 2 -7.77 9.59 9.19
C THR A 2 -6.37 10.18 9.30
N ILE A 3 -5.79 10.56 8.18
CA ILE A 3 -4.49 11.22 8.09
C ILE A 3 -4.75 12.61 7.52
N HIS A 4 -4.40 13.66 8.27
CA HIS A 4 -4.49 15.04 7.77
C HIS A 4 -3.36 15.24 6.76
N THR A 5 -3.72 15.38 5.48
CA THR A 5 -2.79 15.55 4.36
C THR A 5 -3.02 16.89 3.66
N TYR A 6 -2.23 17.17 2.63
CA TYR A 6 -2.34 18.36 1.79
C TYR A 6 -2.33 17.91 0.33
N PHE A 7 -3.33 18.32 -0.45
CA PHE A 7 -3.48 17.95 -1.86
C PHE A 7 -3.94 19.18 -2.64
N HIS A 8 -3.28 19.48 -3.77
CA HIS A 8 -3.52 20.71 -4.55
C HIS A 8 -3.54 22.00 -3.72
N ASP A 9 -2.57 22.14 -2.82
CA ASP A 9 -2.43 23.27 -1.90
C ASP A 9 -3.63 23.49 -0.94
N GLU A 10 -4.45 22.46 -0.74
CA GLU A 10 -5.57 22.46 0.21
C GLU A 10 -5.43 21.35 1.27
N PRO A 11 -5.86 21.60 2.52
CA PRO A 11 -5.99 20.53 3.52
C PRO A 11 -6.95 19.45 3.04
N TRP A 12 -6.52 18.20 3.11
CA TRP A 12 -7.33 17.05 2.70
C TRP A 12 -7.19 15.90 3.69
N ASP A 13 -8.33 15.41 4.20
CA ASP A 13 -8.37 14.30 5.13
C ASP A 13 -8.37 12.96 4.39
N LEU A 14 -7.21 12.29 4.39
CA LEU A 14 -7.07 10.98 3.80
C LEU A 14 -7.57 9.91 4.77
N VAL A 15 -8.75 9.36 4.50
CA VAL A 15 -9.29 8.24 5.27
C VAL A 15 -8.68 6.94 4.75
N VAL A 16 -8.00 6.19 5.61
CA VAL A 16 -7.36 4.91 5.27
C VAL A 16 -7.94 3.78 6.11
N ARG A 17 -8.35 2.70 5.45
CA ARG A 17 -8.86 1.47 6.06
C ARG A 17 -7.77 0.40 6.04
N PHE A 18 -7.47 -0.19 7.21
CA PHE A 18 -6.63 -1.39 7.28
C PHE A 18 -7.48 -2.60 6.88
N LYS A 19 -6.97 -3.41 5.93
CA LYS A 19 -7.66 -4.58 5.39
C LYS A 19 -7.12 -5.91 5.90
N GLY A 20 -6.07 -5.88 6.73
CA GLY A 20 -5.46 -7.08 7.30
C GLY A 20 -4.05 -7.33 6.78
N TYR A 21 -3.51 -8.50 7.13
CA TYR A 21 -2.19 -8.93 6.69
C TYR A 21 -2.29 -9.83 5.46
N GLU A 22 -1.38 -9.66 4.51
CA GLU A 22 -1.29 -10.46 3.29
C GLU A 22 0.17 -10.76 2.95
N THR A 23 0.48 -12.00 2.57
CA THR A 23 1.80 -12.34 2.03
C THR A 23 1.77 -12.22 0.52
N ILE A 24 2.50 -11.25 -0.03
CA ILE A 24 2.55 -11.00 -1.48
C ILE A 24 3.84 -11.53 -2.09
N LYS A 25 3.74 -12.08 -3.31
CA LYS A 25 4.89 -12.45 -4.13
C LYS A 25 5.39 -11.23 -4.90
N THR A 26 6.69 -10.97 -4.78
CA THR A 26 7.45 -9.93 -5.48
C THR A 26 8.70 -10.55 -6.10
N ASP A 27 9.42 -9.79 -6.91
CA ASP A 27 10.69 -10.23 -7.50
C ASP A 27 11.80 -10.37 -6.44
N LEU A 28 11.67 -9.66 -5.31
CA LEU A 28 12.53 -9.79 -4.13
C LEU A 28 12.22 -11.05 -3.29
N GLY A 29 11.10 -11.72 -3.55
CA GLY A 29 10.61 -12.85 -2.77
C GLY A 29 9.20 -12.64 -2.23
N LYS A 30 8.79 -13.53 -1.30
CA LYS A 30 7.49 -13.42 -0.62
C LYS A 30 7.63 -12.55 0.62
N ILE A 31 6.84 -11.50 0.73
CA ILE A 31 6.93 -10.54 1.83
C ILE A 31 5.58 -10.49 2.56
N ARG A 32 5.59 -10.64 3.88
CA ARG A 32 4.40 -10.42 4.71
C ARG A 32 4.15 -8.92 4.81
N CYS A 33 2.94 -8.49 4.46
CA CYS A 33 2.55 -7.09 4.39
C CYS A 33 1.27 -6.80 5.17
N MET A 34 1.09 -5.55 5.56
CA MET A 34 -0.16 -4.92 5.96
C MET A 34 -0.80 -4.31 4.71
N LYS A 35 -2.06 -4.64 4.45
CA LYS A 35 -2.82 -4.07 3.33
C LYS A 35 -3.68 -2.90 3.80
N PHE A 36 -3.59 -1.78 3.10
CA PHE A 36 -4.36 -0.57 3.35
C PHE A 36 -5.13 -0.16 2.10
N LYS A 37 -6.34 0.36 2.31
CA LYS A 37 -7.21 0.93 1.29
C LYS A 37 -7.61 2.35 1.68
N PRO A 38 -7.11 3.38 0.98
CA PRO A 38 -7.62 4.72 1.10
C PRO A 38 -9.06 4.81 0.56
N VAL A 39 -9.88 5.63 1.20
CA VAL A 39 -11.18 6.04 0.69
C VAL A 39 -10.95 7.35 -0.05
N VAL A 40 -11.16 7.35 -1.36
CA VAL A 40 -11.09 8.56 -2.18
C VAL A 40 -12.52 9.10 -2.30
N ILE A 41 -12.74 10.32 -1.84
CA ILE A 41 -14.05 10.99 -1.89
C ILE A 41 -13.90 12.21 -2.80
N GLU A 42 -14.18 12.07 -4.09
CA GLU A 42 -14.49 13.22 -4.95
C GLU A 42 -15.59 12.91 -5.99
N GLY A 43 -16.58 13.80 -6.02
CA GLY A 43 -17.32 14.19 -7.23
C GLY A 43 -18.44 13.28 -7.74
N THR A 44 -18.20 11.99 -8.01
CA THR A 44 -19.22 11.08 -8.59
C THR A 44 -18.96 9.59 -8.39
N PHE A 45 -17.78 9.17 -7.90
CA PHE A 45 -17.51 7.75 -7.68
C PHE A 45 -16.90 7.51 -6.29
N GLU A 46 -17.72 7.01 -5.37
CA GLU A 46 -17.22 6.27 -4.22
C GLU A 46 -16.62 4.96 -4.74
N SER A 47 -15.33 4.96 -5.04
CA SER A 47 -14.64 3.72 -5.37
C SER A 47 -13.73 3.34 -4.21
N ASP A 48 -14.26 2.52 -3.32
CA ASP A 48 -13.52 1.84 -2.24
C ASP A 48 -12.40 0.91 -2.77
N ASP A 49 -12.30 0.76 -4.10
CA ASP A 49 -11.40 -0.14 -4.82
C ASP A 49 -10.38 0.59 -5.71
N ALA A 50 -10.30 1.92 -5.66
CA ALA A 50 -9.34 2.67 -6.47
C ALA A 50 -7.89 2.32 -6.15
N LEU A 51 -7.55 2.12 -4.87
CA LEU A 51 -6.15 2.03 -4.45
C LEU A 51 -5.93 0.98 -3.36
N ASP A 52 -5.01 0.07 -3.61
CA ASP A 52 -4.46 -0.87 -2.64
C ASP A 52 -2.98 -0.55 -2.38
N ILE A 53 -2.61 -0.44 -1.10
CA ILE A 53 -1.22 -0.23 -0.67
C ILE A 53 -0.82 -1.39 0.25
N TRP A 54 0.29 -2.05 -0.07
CA TRP A 54 0.93 -3.04 0.80
C TRP A 54 2.19 -2.45 1.41
N ILE A 55 2.22 -2.43 2.74
CA ILE A 55 3.35 -1.98 3.55
C ILE A 55 3.96 -3.19 4.24
N SER A 56 5.27 -3.32 4.32
CA SER A 56 5.91 -4.47 4.95
C SER A 56 5.47 -4.63 6.41
N ALA A 57 5.16 -5.86 6.82
CA ALA A 57 4.78 -6.20 8.19
C ALA A 57 6.03 -6.48 9.03
N ASP A 58 6.92 -5.50 9.08
CA ASP A 58 8.14 -5.47 9.89
C ASP A 58 8.28 -4.10 10.58
N LYS A 59 9.43 -3.88 11.25
CA LYS A 59 9.67 -2.63 12.00
C LYS A 59 9.96 -1.43 11.10
N ASN A 60 10.44 -1.64 9.87
CA ASN A 60 10.68 -0.53 8.94
C ASN A 60 9.40 -0.02 8.30
N ARG A 61 8.39 -0.89 8.11
CA ARG A 61 7.08 -0.54 7.52
C ARG A 61 7.22 0.21 6.20
N ILE A 62 8.03 -0.34 5.29
CA ILE A 62 8.27 0.29 3.98
C ILE A 62 7.15 -0.06 2.98
N PRO A 63 6.84 0.80 2.01
CA PRO A 63 5.95 0.45 0.91
C PRO A 63 6.53 -0.68 0.07
N VAL A 64 5.75 -1.74 -0.16
CA VAL A 64 6.16 -2.92 -0.94
C VAL A 64 5.43 -2.98 -2.29
N ARG A 65 4.16 -2.59 -2.33
CA ARG A 65 3.36 -2.56 -3.56
C ARG A 65 2.28 -1.50 -3.49
N ILE A 66 2.02 -0.86 -4.62
CA ILE A 66 0.85 -0.01 -4.83
C ILE A 66 0.13 -0.53 -6.08
N LYS A 67 -1.18 -0.73 -5.98
CA LYS A 67 -2.04 -1.11 -7.10
C LYS A 67 -3.21 -0.14 -7.20
N MET A 68 -3.40 0.44 -8.36
CA MET A 68 -4.51 1.32 -8.66
C MET A 68 -5.46 0.66 -9.66
N GLY A 69 -6.75 0.57 -9.32
CA GLY A 69 -7.80 0.16 -10.23
C GLY A 69 -8.09 1.26 -11.25
N LEU A 70 -8.15 0.90 -12.53
CA LEU A 70 -8.57 1.80 -13.60
C LEU A 70 -9.89 1.29 -14.18
N TRP A 71 -10.62 2.13 -14.92
CA TRP A 71 -11.83 1.69 -15.61
C TRP A 71 -11.55 0.51 -16.57
N VAL A 72 -10.37 0.51 -17.19
CA VAL A 72 -9.86 -0.62 -17.99
C VAL A 72 -8.53 -1.08 -17.43
N GLY A 73 -8.56 -2.15 -16.64
CA GLY A 73 -7.37 -2.81 -16.09
C GLY A 73 -6.91 -2.22 -14.76
N SER A 74 -5.59 -2.29 -14.52
CA SER A 74 -5.00 -1.76 -13.29
C SER A 74 -3.54 -1.37 -13.52
N PHE A 75 -3.11 -0.32 -12.85
CA PHE A 75 -1.71 0.03 -12.72
C PHE A 75 -1.14 -0.62 -11.44
N LYS A 76 0.07 -1.16 -11.50
CA LYS A 76 0.73 -1.81 -10.35
C LYS A 76 2.22 -1.51 -10.35
N THR A 77 2.73 -1.06 -9.21
CA THR A 77 4.16 -0.83 -8.95
C THR A 77 4.61 -1.64 -7.74
N ASP A 78 5.77 -2.29 -7.88
CA ASP A 78 6.39 -3.15 -6.88
C ASP A 78 7.74 -2.58 -6.44
N LEU A 79 8.09 -2.76 -5.17
CA LEU A 79 9.43 -2.52 -4.66
C LEU A 79 10.42 -3.49 -5.34
N THR A 80 11.43 -2.94 -6.02
CA THR A 80 12.43 -3.72 -6.77
C THR A 80 13.79 -3.79 -6.06
N SER A 81 14.12 -2.81 -5.23
CA SER A 81 15.33 -2.81 -4.40
C SER A 81 15.16 -1.89 -3.19
N PHE A 82 16.00 -2.09 -2.17
CA PHE A 82 16.03 -1.26 -0.96
C PHE A 82 17.43 -1.27 -0.36
N SER A 83 17.78 -0.25 0.40
CA SER A 83 19.05 -0.14 1.13
C SER A 83 18.88 0.71 2.39
N GLY A 84 19.86 0.67 3.30
CA GLY A 84 19.84 1.50 4.51
C GLY A 84 18.78 1.13 5.56
N LEU A 85 18.30 -0.12 5.56
CA LEU A 85 17.30 -0.55 6.54
C LEU A 85 17.89 -0.66 7.94
N THR A 86 17.13 -0.22 8.93
CA THR A 86 17.48 -0.37 10.35
C THR A 86 17.13 -1.75 10.90
N HIS A 87 16.18 -2.44 10.27
CA HIS A 87 15.73 -3.78 10.64
C HIS A 87 15.60 -4.69 9.40
N PRO A 88 15.60 -6.03 9.55
CA PRO A 88 15.33 -6.94 8.44
C PRO A 88 13.88 -6.85 7.93
N ILE A 89 13.68 -7.06 6.63
CA ILE A 89 12.34 -7.27 6.05
C ILE A 89 11.83 -8.67 6.41
N ASN A 90 10.53 -8.77 6.67
CA ASN A 90 9.86 -10.03 6.99
C ASN A 90 9.54 -10.86 5.73
N PHE A 91 10.56 -11.52 5.18
CA PHE A 91 10.40 -12.49 4.10
C PHE A 91 9.81 -13.81 4.61
N VAL A 92 8.87 -14.37 3.86
CA VAL A 92 8.26 -15.68 4.15
C VAL A 92 8.96 -16.75 3.31
N PHE A 93 9.77 -17.57 3.98
CA PHE A 93 10.37 -18.75 3.37
C PHE A 93 9.34 -19.89 3.34
N LYS A 94 9.23 -20.58 2.20
CA LYS A 94 8.56 -21.89 2.16
C LYS A 94 9.57 -22.92 2.69
N ASN A 95 9.23 -23.59 3.79
CA ASN A 95 9.77 -24.93 4.05
C ASN A 95 9.24 -25.91 3.01
#